data_AF-A0A934LSM8-F1
#
_entry.id   AF-A0A934LSM8-F1
#
_cell.length_a   1.000
_cell.length_b   1.000
_cell.length_c   1.000
_cell.angle_alpha   90.00
_cell.angle_beta   90.00
_cell.angle_gamma   90.00
#
_symmetry.space_group_name_H-M   'P 1'
#
loop_
_entity.id
_entity.type
_entity.pdbx_description
1 polymer ?
#
loop_
_entity_poly.entity_id
_entity_poly.type
_entity_poly.pdbx_seq_one_letter_code
_entity_poly.pdbx_strand_id
1 'polypeptide(L)'
;ALETGDQTGFTARLSAQLPQVETVSLNPTAPSGEMIHRAHALAESSDVLIVTTRNAHLVPAQMETVRPLVAKGKKVILICLRNPYDAGVLTEAGTVICTCGDSAPSLQAAVDVLVGKITPTAALPVPLTMG
;
A
#
# COMPACT_ATOMS: atom_id res chain seq x y z
N ALA A 1 13.65 5.39 -10.01
CA ALA A 1 14.50 4.22 -10.35
C ALA A 1 13.54 3.08 -10.68
N LEU A 2 13.73 2.37 -11.80
CA LEU A 2 13.07 1.08 -11.98
C LEU A 2 13.62 0.13 -10.92
N GLU A 3 12.72 -0.46 -10.14
CA GLU A 3 13.05 -1.25 -8.95
C GLU A 3 13.38 -2.68 -9.38
N THR A 4 14.60 -3.12 -9.07
CA THR A 4 15.07 -4.47 -9.34
C THR A 4 14.86 -5.32 -8.08
N GLY A 5 13.89 -6.24 -8.10
CA GLY A 5 13.60 -7.20 -7.01
C GLY A 5 12.45 -6.83 -6.08
N ASP A 6 12.26 -7.62 -5.01
CA ASP A 6 11.22 -7.44 -3.97
C ASP A 6 11.32 -6.11 -3.19
N GLN A 7 12.35 -5.30 -3.42
CA GLN A 7 12.59 -4.03 -2.74
C GLN A 7 12.11 -2.82 -3.54
N THR A 8 11.19 -2.07 -2.94
CA THR A 8 10.77 -0.75 -3.38
C THR A 8 11.34 0.33 -2.48
N GLY A 9 11.26 1.60 -2.91
CA GLY A 9 11.60 2.73 -2.06
C GLY A 9 10.83 2.76 -0.73
N PHE A 10 9.60 2.26 -0.71
CA PHE A 10 8.80 2.18 0.51
C PHE A 10 9.24 1.01 1.39
N THR A 11 9.39 -0.20 0.82
CA THR A 11 9.76 -1.38 1.63
C THR A 11 11.15 -1.23 2.24
N ALA A 12 12.11 -0.63 1.55
CA ALA A 12 13.42 -0.33 2.11
C ALA A 12 13.35 0.56 3.37
N ARG A 13 12.45 1.56 3.39
CA ARG A 13 12.24 2.46 4.54
C ARG A 13 11.50 1.77 5.68
N LEU A 14 10.49 0.96 5.35
CA LEU A 14 9.72 0.21 6.33
C LEU A 14 10.60 -0.81 7.04
N SER A 15 11.36 -1.63 6.30
CA SER A 15 12.24 -2.65 6.87
C SER A 15 13.36 -2.06 7.73
N ALA A 16 13.78 -0.82 7.47
CA ALA A 16 14.73 -0.12 8.33
C ALA A 16 14.16 0.22 9.72
N GLN A 17 12.84 0.35 9.85
CA GLN A 17 12.15 0.63 11.13
C GLN A 17 11.52 -0.62 11.74
N LEU A 18 11.09 -1.56 10.90
CA LEU A 18 10.39 -2.79 11.27
C LEU A 18 10.99 -3.98 10.49
N PRO A 19 12.20 -4.45 10.86
CA PRO A 19 12.92 -5.50 10.12
C PRO A 19 12.20 -6.86 10.15
N GLN A 20 11.25 -7.05 11.07
CA GLN A 20 10.42 -8.25 11.17
C GLN A 20 9.24 -8.29 10.18
N VAL A 21 8.95 -7.20 9.47
CA VAL A 21 7.86 -7.16 8.50
C VAL A 21 8.28 -7.91 7.24
N GLU A 22 7.54 -8.97 6.93
CA GLU A 22 7.68 -9.67 5.65
C GLU A 22 7.04 -8.84 4.52
N THR A 23 7.73 -8.77 3.39
CA THR A 23 7.31 -7.95 2.24
C THR A 23 7.32 -8.76 0.97
N VAL A 24 6.39 -8.46 0.07
CA VAL A 24 6.37 -8.93 -1.32
C VAL A 24 6.03 -7.76 -2.22
N SER A 25 6.72 -7.64 -3.36
CA SER A 25 6.46 -6.58 -4.33
C SER A 25 5.87 -7.15 -5.62
N LEU A 26 4.76 -6.57 -6.07
CA LEU A 26 4.03 -7.03 -7.24
C LEU A 26 4.25 -6.06 -8.40
N ASN A 27 4.51 -6.59 -9.59
CA ASN A 27 4.43 -5.79 -10.80
C ASN A 27 2.97 -5.28 -10.96
N PRO A 28 2.74 -3.97 -11.16
CA PRO A 28 1.41 -3.39 -11.13
C PRO A 28 0.52 -3.79 -12.32
N THR A 29 1.12 -4.26 -13.42
CA THR A 29 0.39 -4.58 -14.66
C THR A 29 0.44 -6.05 -15.03
N ALA A 30 1.46 -6.77 -14.56
CA ALA A 30 1.69 -8.18 -14.88
C ALA A 30 2.40 -8.90 -13.71
N PRO A 31 1.74 -9.03 -12.54
CA PRO A 31 2.31 -9.80 -11.43
C PRO A 31 2.40 -11.29 -11.81
N SER A 32 3.47 -11.97 -11.40
CA SER A 32 3.58 -13.42 -11.62
C SER A 32 2.66 -14.17 -10.67
N GLY A 33 2.18 -15.34 -11.09
CA GLY A 33 1.33 -16.19 -10.25
C GLY A 33 2.00 -16.59 -8.93
N GLU A 34 3.32 -16.79 -8.95
CA GLU A 34 4.12 -17.06 -7.74
C GLU A 34 4.05 -15.90 -6.73
N MET A 35 4.21 -14.66 -7.19
CA MET A 35 4.17 -13.49 -6.33
C MET A 35 2.75 -13.19 -5.82
N ILE A 36 1.72 -13.43 -6.64
CA ILE A 36 0.32 -13.36 -6.21
C ILE A 36 0.06 -14.39 -5.10
N HIS A 37 0.48 -15.65 -5.30
CA HIS A 37 0.32 -16.69 -4.30
C HIS A 37 1.03 -16.32 -2.99
N ARG A 38 2.25 -15.79 -3.06
CA ARG A 38 2.99 -15.30 -1.88
C ARG A 38 2.27 -14.15 -1.17
N ALA A 39 1.71 -13.20 -1.91
CA ALA A 39 0.94 -12.10 -1.33
C ALA A 39 -0.31 -12.59 -0.59
N HIS A 40 -1.02 -13.57 -1.15
CA HIS A 40 -2.16 -14.20 -0.48
C HIS A 40 -1.74 -14.95 0.79
N ALA A 41 -0.66 -15.74 0.73
CA ALA A 41 -0.15 -16.45 1.90
C ALA A 41 0.23 -15.50 3.04
N LEU A 42 0.91 -14.39 2.73
CA LEU A 42 1.25 -13.36 3.72
C LEU A 42 0.00 -12.67 4.28
N ALA A 43 -1.00 -12.38 3.44
CA ALA A 43 -2.25 -11.77 3.89
C ALA A 43 -3.03 -12.68 4.86
N GLU A 44 -3.02 -13.99 4.62
CA GLU A 44 -3.70 -14.99 5.46
C GLU A 44 -2.98 -15.21 6.80
N SER A 45 -1.64 -15.24 6.80
CA SER A 45 -0.85 -15.47 8.01
C SER A 45 -0.72 -14.24 8.90
N SER A 46 -0.85 -13.03 8.35
CA SER A 46 -0.62 -11.78 9.08
C SER A 46 -1.82 -11.35 9.93
N ASP A 47 -1.57 -10.76 11.09
CA ASP A 47 -2.60 -10.11 11.91
C ASP A 47 -2.89 -8.67 11.46
N VAL A 48 -1.90 -8.02 10.85
CA VAL A 48 -2.01 -6.70 10.23
C VAL A 48 -1.41 -6.78 8.83
N LEU A 49 -2.20 -6.43 7.82
CA LEU A 49 -1.78 -6.36 6.43
C LEU A 49 -1.59 -4.90 6.03
N ILE A 50 -0.38 -4.54 5.62
CA ILE A 50 -0.09 -3.24 5.02
C ILE A 50 -0.12 -3.41 3.50
N VAL A 51 -1.08 -2.77 2.85
CA VAL A 51 -1.22 -2.77 1.39
C VAL A 51 -0.80 -1.42 0.86
N THR A 52 0.23 -1.39 0.01
CA THR A 52 0.65 -0.16 -0.66
C THR A 52 0.21 -0.21 -2.12
N THR A 53 -0.47 0.84 -2.57
CA THR A 53 -0.89 0.99 -3.96
C THR A 53 -0.29 2.24 -4.56
N ARG A 54 -0.18 2.30 -5.89
CA ARG A 54 0.28 3.49 -6.58
C ARG A 54 -0.61 3.74 -7.79
N ASN A 55 -1.62 4.58 -7.60
CA ASN A 55 -2.66 4.88 -8.59
C ASN A 55 -3.39 3.62 -9.09
N ALA A 56 -3.75 2.69 -8.21
CA ALA A 56 -4.50 1.49 -8.57
C ALA A 56 -5.84 1.81 -9.28
N HIS A 57 -6.48 2.93 -8.95
CA HIS A 57 -7.67 3.44 -9.65
C HIS A 57 -7.46 3.68 -11.16
N LEU A 58 -6.21 3.85 -11.61
CA LEU A 58 -5.85 4.00 -13.03
C LEU A 58 -5.25 2.73 -13.64
N VAL A 59 -5.04 1.68 -12.84
CA VAL A 59 -4.36 0.45 -13.26
C VAL A 59 -5.24 -0.75 -12.90
N PRO A 60 -6.17 -1.16 -13.80
CA PRO A 60 -7.12 -2.23 -13.53
C PRO A 60 -6.48 -3.54 -13.05
N ALA A 61 -5.35 -3.95 -13.62
CA ALA A 61 -4.63 -5.16 -13.20
C ALA A 61 -4.12 -5.08 -11.74
N GLN A 62 -3.63 -3.92 -11.31
CA GLN A 62 -3.25 -3.69 -9.91
C GLN A 62 -4.48 -3.77 -9.02
N MET A 63 -5.60 -3.15 -9.44
CA MET A 63 -6.85 -3.18 -8.69
C MET A 63 -7.40 -4.60 -8.51
N GLU A 64 -7.40 -5.40 -9.57
CA GLU A 64 -7.85 -6.79 -9.57
C GLU A 64 -7.00 -7.66 -8.64
N THR A 65 -5.69 -7.41 -8.59
CA THR A 65 -4.76 -8.11 -7.71
C THR A 65 -4.94 -7.70 -6.23
N VAL A 66 -5.16 -6.41 -5.97
CA VAL A 66 -5.16 -5.86 -4.60
C VAL A 66 -6.51 -6.03 -3.89
N ARG A 67 -7.63 -5.88 -4.61
CA ARG A 67 -8.97 -5.97 -4.03
C ARG A 67 -9.19 -7.24 -3.18
N PRO A 68 -8.85 -8.47 -3.63
CA PRO A 68 -9.05 -9.65 -2.80
C PRO A 68 -8.14 -9.71 -1.56
N LEU A 69 -6.96 -9.09 -1.59
CA LEU A 69 -6.07 -9.00 -0.42
C LEU A 69 -6.67 -8.06 0.64
N VAL A 70 -7.14 -6.89 0.21
CA VAL A 70 -7.80 -5.90 1.08
C VAL A 70 -9.10 -6.46 1.68
N ALA A 71 -9.90 -7.18 0.89
CA ALA A 71 -11.17 -7.74 1.35
C ALA A 71 -11.02 -8.90 2.35
N LYS A 72 -9.91 -9.65 2.30
CA LYS A 72 -9.69 -10.85 3.13
C LYS A 72 -8.73 -10.63 4.30
N GLY A 73 -7.97 -9.55 4.30
CA GLY A 73 -7.03 -9.24 5.38
C GLY A 73 -7.76 -9.01 6.72
N LYS A 74 -7.19 -9.51 7.82
CA LYS A 74 -7.81 -9.39 9.15
C LYS A 74 -7.91 -7.93 9.63
N LYS A 75 -6.81 -7.19 9.52
CA LYS A 75 -6.74 -5.74 9.76
C LYS A 75 -5.91 -5.12 8.65
N VAL A 76 -6.54 -4.28 7.83
CA VAL A 76 -5.89 -3.72 6.64
C VAL A 76 -5.57 -2.24 6.85
N ILE A 77 -4.31 -1.90 6.64
CA ILE A 77 -3.84 -0.52 6.49
C ILE A 77 -3.53 -0.32 5.00
N LEU A 78 -4.33 0.50 4.33
CA LEU A 78 -4.12 0.87 2.94
C LEU A 78 -3.26 2.15 2.87
N ILE A 79 -2.22 2.13 2.05
CA ILE A 79 -1.36 3.28 1.79
C ILE A 79 -1.46 3.64 0.31
N CYS A 80 -2.20 4.71 0.03
CA CYS A 80 -2.40 5.22 -1.32
C CYS A 80 -1.24 6.14 -1.70
N LEU A 81 -0.28 5.62 -2.47
CA LEU A 81 0.84 6.41 -2.98
C LEU A 81 0.43 7.22 -4.20
N ARG A 82 1.06 8.38 -4.35
CA ARG A 82 0.86 9.35 -5.44
C ARG A 82 -0.50 10.04 -5.43
N ASN A 83 -1.60 9.31 -5.63
CA ASN A 83 -2.96 9.88 -5.60
C ASN A 83 -3.82 9.22 -4.50
N PRO A 84 -4.80 9.94 -3.91
CA PRO A 84 -5.62 9.41 -2.83
C PRO A 84 -6.77 8.50 -3.29
N TYR A 85 -7.11 8.50 -4.59
CA TYR A 85 -8.36 7.93 -5.11
C TYR A 85 -8.50 6.41 -4.95
N ASP A 86 -7.41 5.69 -4.71
CA ASP A 86 -7.45 4.26 -4.41
C ASP A 86 -8.30 3.99 -3.14
N ALA A 87 -8.33 4.95 -2.20
CA ALA A 87 -9.15 4.90 -1.00
C ALA A 87 -10.66 4.94 -1.29
N GLY A 88 -11.07 5.56 -2.40
CA GLY A 88 -12.47 5.63 -2.81
C GLY A 88 -13.00 4.33 -3.44
N VAL A 89 -12.10 3.41 -3.82
CA VAL A 89 -12.43 2.16 -4.53
C VAL A 89 -12.07 0.90 -3.75
N LEU A 90 -11.20 1.01 -2.74
CA LEU A 90 -10.80 -0.04 -1.79
C LEU A 90 -11.35 0.30 -0.39
N THR A 91 -12.68 0.38 -0.29
CA THR A 91 -13.39 0.88 0.89
C THR A 91 -13.39 -0.06 2.09
N GLU A 92 -12.94 -1.30 1.91
CA GLU A 92 -12.87 -2.34 2.96
C GLU A 92 -11.68 -2.16 3.91
N ALA A 93 -10.73 -1.27 3.59
CA ALA A 93 -9.59 -0.98 4.46
C ALA A 93 -10.03 -0.17 5.70
N GLY A 94 -9.77 -0.70 6.90
CA GLY A 94 -10.12 -0.04 8.17
C GLY A 94 -9.22 1.15 8.54
N THR A 95 -8.07 1.30 7.88
CA THR A 95 -7.18 2.46 8.04
C THR A 95 -6.60 2.81 6.68
N VAL A 96 -6.59 4.11 6.38
CA VAL A 96 -6.10 4.62 5.09
C VAL A 96 -5.10 5.76 5.33
N ILE A 97 -3.96 5.67 4.66
CA ILE A 97 -2.95 6.73 4.60
C ILE A 97 -2.83 7.19 3.15
N CYS A 98 -3.12 8.45 2.86
CA CYS A 98 -2.92 9.03 1.54
C CYS A 98 -1.68 9.93 1.55
N THR A 99 -0.65 9.55 0.80
CA THR A 99 0.61 10.32 0.80
C THR A 99 0.60 11.54 -0.12
N CYS A 100 -0.39 11.59 -1.04
CA CYS A 100 -0.53 12.64 -2.06
C CYS A 100 0.78 12.94 -2.83
N GLY A 101 1.62 11.91 -2.98
CA GLY A 101 2.94 11.98 -3.58
C GLY A 101 3.70 10.66 -3.37
N ASP A 102 4.73 10.41 -4.16
CA ASP A 102 5.58 9.21 -4.09
C ASP A 102 7.07 9.55 -4.02
N SER A 103 7.37 10.80 -3.64
CA SER A 103 8.73 11.27 -3.39
C SER A 103 9.34 10.58 -2.15
N ALA A 104 10.67 10.57 -2.03
CA ALA A 104 11.35 10.03 -0.87
C ALA A 104 10.84 10.56 0.49
N PRO A 105 10.61 11.89 0.66
CA PRO A 105 9.95 12.43 1.86
C PRO A 105 8.53 11.90 2.08
N SER A 106 7.73 11.77 1.02
CA SER A 106 6.35 11.25 1.11
C SER A 106 6.34 9.80 1.62
N LEU A 107 7.25 8.96 1.12
CA LEU A 107 7.39 7.58 1.58
C LEU A 107 7.88 7.51 3.02
N GLN A 108 8.81 8.38 3.42
CA GLN A 108 9.30 8.43 4.80
C GLN A 108 8.19 8.85 5.77
N ALA A 109 7.41 9.88 5.42
CA ALA A 109 6.29 10.34 6.23
C ALA A 109 5.24 9.24 6.44
N ALA A 110 4.95 8.43 5.41
CA ALA A 110 4.04 7.29 5.54
C ALA A 110 4.56 6.25 6.54
N VAL A 111 5.86 5.93 6.49
CA VAL A 111 6.50 5.03 7.47
C VAL A 111 6.47 5.64 8.88
N ASP A 112 6.79 6.92 9.03
CA ASP A 112 6.79 7.60 10.32
C ASP A 112 5.39 7.66 10.96
N VAL A 113 4.33 7.78 10.14
CA VAL A 113 2.94 7.64 10.61
C VAL A 113 2.65 6.20 11.03
N LEU A 114 3.02 5.20 10.22
CA LEU A 114 2.82 3.78 10.55
C LEU A 114 3.46 3.39 11.88
N VAL A 115 4.66 3.89 12.16
CA VAL A 115 5.39 3.58 13.40
C VAL A 115 5.10 4.55 14.54
N GLY A 116 4.13 5.46 14.37
CA GLY A 116 3.67 6.37 15.42
C GLY A 116 4.63 7.50 15.79
N LYS A 117 5.63 7.81 14.94
CA LYS A 117 6.52 8.97 15.13
C LYS A 117 5.83 10.30 14.83
N ILE A 118 4.84 10.29 13.94
CA ILE A 118 4.09 11.46 13.51
C ILE A 118 2.59 11.14 13.56
N THR A 119 1.80 12.07 14.09
CA THR A 119 0.33 12.03 13.99
C THR A 119 -0.11 12.94 12.84
N PRO A 120 -0.73 12.41 11.78
CA PRO A 120 -1.20 13.23 10.66
C PRO A 120 -2.37 14.11 11.09
N THR A 121 -2.34 15.40 10.72
CA THR A 121 -3.38 16.38 11.05
C THR A 121 -4.04 17.01 9.81
N ALA A 122 -3.54 16.69 8.60
CA ALA A 122 -4.07 17.24 7.36
C ALA A 122 -5.38 16.56 6.95
N ALA A 123 -6.27 17.34 6.32
CA ALA A 123 -7.45 16.83 5.64
C ALA A 123 -7.19 16.76 4.13
N LEU A 124 -7.85 15.81 3.44
CA LEU A 124 -7.75 15.70 1.99
C LEU A 124 -8.37 16.93 1.31
N PRO A 125 -7.67 17.57 0.36
CA PRO A 125 -8.18 18.74 -0.37
C PRO A 125 -9.11 18.37 -1.54
N VAL A 126 -9.34 17.07 -1.77
CA VAL A 126 -10.12 16.54 -2.89
C VAL A 126 -11.10 15.48 -2.40
N PRO A 127 -12.26 15.31 -3.07
CA PRO A 127 -13.14 14.17 -2.82
C PRO A 127 -12.45 12.86 -3.22
N LEU A 128 -12.78 11.77 -2.55
CA LEU A 128 -12.28 10.43 -2.89
C LEU A 128 -13.05 9.78 -4.04
N THR A 129 -14.29 10.20 -4.26
CA THR A 129 -15.09 9.79 -5.40
C THR A 129 -14.86 10.76 -6.56
N MET A 130 -14.61 10.20 -7.74
CA MET A 130 -14.72 10.91 -9.01
C MET A 130 -16.18 10.77 -9.45
N GLY A 131 -16.85 11.89 -9.72
CA GLY A 131 -18.22 11.90 -10.28
C GLY A 131 -18.27 11.48 -11.74
#